data_AF-A0A953T8P9-F1
#
_entry.id   AF-A0A953T8P9-F1
#
_cell.length_a   1.000
_cell.length_b   1.000
_cell.length_c   1.000
_cell.angle_alpha   90.00
_cell.angle_beta   90.00
_cell.angle_gamma   90.00
#
_symmetry.space_group_name_H-M   'P 1'
#
loop_
_entity.id
_entity.type
_entity.pdbx_description
1 polymer ?
#
loop_
_entity_poly.entity_id
_entity_poly.type
_entity_poly.pdbx_seq_one_letter_code
_entity_poly.pdbx_strand_id
1 'polypeptide(L)'
;MLKAAVKSVDLINRIENVLRGRKNLMFYDGKRDGLDENVAFKYFYSSPKNALDFINVDIFESPKDCVFGVINVIMDYDGGYEECGSDYGNIAVEKIQIRGVDKIKVELLLNKCGITNIENAIEFFEGYIFNKTLI
;
A
#
# COMPACT_ATOMS: atom_id res chain seq x y z
N MET A 1 -6.36 -14.11 -21.82
CA MET A 1 -6.79 -12.70 -21.95
C MET A 1 -7.00 -12.13 -20.56
N LEU A 2 -5.97 -11.48 -19.99
CA LEU A 2 -6.06 -10.73 -18.73
C LEU A 2 -6.75 -9.38 -19.00
N LYS A 3 -8.03 -9.42 -19.37
CA LYS A 3 -8.88 -8.24 -19.31
C LYS A 3 -9.55 -8.21 -17.95
N ALA A 4 -9.20 -7.17 -17.19
CA ALA A 4 -9.84 -6.70 -15.99
C ALA A 4 -9.63 -7.56 -14.71
N ALA A 5 -8.49 -7.35 -14.04
CA ALA A 5 -8.49 -7.33 -12.57
C ALA A 5 -9.38 -6.18 -12.02
N VAL A 6 -9.88 -5.32 -12.91
CA VAL A 6 -10.63 -4.10 -12.64
C VAL A 6 -11.98 -4.16 -13.36
N LYS A 7 -12.92 -4.97 -12.86
CA LYS A 7 -14.35 -4.62 -12.94
C LYS A 7 -14.60 -3.69 -11.75
N SER A 8 -14.21 -2.42 -11.93
CA SER A 8 -13.64 -1.57 -10.88
C SER A 8 -14.54 -1.22 -9.70
N VAL A 9 -15.86 -1.22 -9.86
CA VAL A 9 -16.75 -0.65 -8.84
C VAL A 9 -16.70 -1.42 -7.53
N ASP A 10 -16.63 -2.76 -7.59
CA ASP A 10 -16.64 -3.58 -6.38
C ASP A 10 -15.33 -3.45 -5.58
N LEU A 11 -14.18 -3.49 -6.27
CA LEU A 11 -12.87 -3.31 -5.63
C LEU A 11 -12.70 -1.90 -5.04
N ILE A 12 -13.11 -0.86 -5.79
CA ILE A 12 -13.13 0.52 -5.29
C ILE A 12 -13.99 0.62 -4.03
N ASN A 13 -15.23 0.12 -4.08
CA ASN A 13 -16.14 0.18 -2.94
C ASN A 13 -15.59 -0.56 -1.72
N ARG A 14 -14.93 -1.71 -1.91
CA ARG A 14 -14.29 -2.46 -0.82
C ARG A 14 -13.17 -1.67 -0.17
N ILE A 15 -12.25 -1.12 -0.97
CA ILE A 15 -11.16 -0.28 -0.47
C ILE A 15 -11.74 0.96 0.25
N GLU A 16 -12.69 1.66 -0.37
CA GLU A 16 -13.34 2.81 0.25
C GLU A 16 -14.03 2.47 1.57
N ASN A 17 -14.70 1.32 1.67
CA ASN A 17 -15.36 0.89 2.91
C ASN A 17 -14.35 0.65 4.04
N VAL A 18 -13.23 0.00 3.77
CA VAL A 18 -12.14 -0.19 4.76
C VAL A 18 -11.55 1.15 5.18
N LEU A 19 -11.31 2.03 4.21
CA LEU A 19 -10.64 3.29 4.46
C LEU A 19 -11.57 4.35 5.08
N ARG A 20 -12.91 4.22 4.96
CA ARG A 20 -13.92 5.17 5.48
C ARG A 20 -13.79 5.42 6.99
N GLY A 21 -13.33 4.43 7.75
CA GLY A 21 -13.11 4.54 9.19
C GLY A 21 -11.78 5.19 9.58
N ARG A 22 -10.91 5.52 8.61
CA ARG A 22 -9.54 5.97 8.87
C ARG A 22 -9.44 7.49 8.78
N LYS A 23 -8.65 8.07 9.69
CA LYS A 23 -8.45 9.52 9.73
C LYS A 23 -7.74 10.00 8.46
N ASN A 24 -8.14 11.17 7.97
CA ASN A 24 -7.52 11.88 6.86
C ASN A 24 -7.38 11.07 5.56
N LEU A 25 -8.40 10.26 5.22
CA LEU A 25 -8.48 9.62 3.91
C LEU A 25 -8.57 10.68 2.81
N MET A 26 -7.57 10.73 1.94
CA MET A 26 -7.61 11.43 0.66
C MET A 26 -7.61 10.39 -0.46
N PHE A 27 -8.70 10.40 -1.23
CA PHE A 27 -8.84 9.55 -2.41
C PHE A 27 -8.39 10.32 -3.65
N TYR A 28 -7.56 9.70 -4.49
CA TYR A 28 -7.26 10.21 -5.81
C TYR A 28 -7.61 9.16 -6.86
N ASP A 29 -8.65 9.42 -7.66
CA ASP A 29 -8.90 8.66 -8.88
C ASP A 29 -7.81 9.05 -9.89
N GLY A 30 -6.76 8.23 -9.93
CA GLY A 30 -5.42 8.52 -10.46
C GLY A 30 -5.32 8.76 -11.96
N LYS A 31 -6.42 8.88 -12.70
CA LYS A 31 -6.35 9.14 -14.14
C LYS A 31 -5.65 10.45 -14.55
N ARG A 32 -5.35 11.37 -13.63
CA ARG A 32 -5.01 12.76 -13.99
C ARG A 32 -3.56 13.24 -13.85
N ASP A 33 -2.67 12.56 -13.14
CA ASP A 33 -1.38 13.20 -12.78
C ASP A 33 -0.12 12.60 -13.39
N GLY A 34 -0.21 11.55 -14.21
CA GLY A 34 0.90 11.11 -15.08
C GLY A 34 2.19 10.67 -14.37
N LEU A 35 2.15 10.40 -13.06
CA LEU A 35 3.33 10.02 -12.27
C LEU A 35 3.67 8.52 -12.33
N ASP A 36 2.73 7.67 -12.77
CA ASP A 36 2.98 6.27 -13.12
C ASP A 36 1.94 5.81 -14.16
N GLU A 37 2.38 5.42 -15.36
CA GLU A 37 1.51 5.15 -16.52
C GLU A 37 0.54 3.95 -16.31
N ASN A 38 0.73 3.16 -15.25
CA ASN A 38 0.01 1.90 -15.02
C ASN A 38 -0.78 1.83 -13.71
N VAL A 39 -0.83 2.90 -12.91
CA VAL A 39 -1.61 2.93 -11.67
C VAL A 39 -3.09 3.23 -11.99
N ALA A 40 -3.95 2.26 -11.69
CA ALA A 40 -5.40 2.37 -11.82
C ALA A 40 -6.02 3.23 -10.72
N PHE A 41 -5.61 3.00 -9.47
CA PHE A 41 -6.17 3.66 -8.28
C PHE A 41 -5.07 3.98 -7.29
N LYS A 42 -5.20 5.15 -6.64
CA LYS A 42 -4.28 5.62 -5.62
C LYS A 42 -5.03 6.15 -4.40
N TYR A 43 -4.77 5.57 -3.23
CA TYR A 43 -5.42 5.98 -1.99
C TYR A 43 -4.38 6.41 -0.96
N PHE A 44 -4.62 7.55 -0.30
CA PHE A 44 -3.77 8.02 0.79
C PHE A 44 -4.58 8.14 2.06
N TYR A 45 -4.03 7.70 3.19
CA TYR A 45 -4.64 7.94 4.49
C TYR A 45 -3.58 8.09 5.57
N SER A 46 -3.92 8.79 6.66
CA SER A 46 -2.98 8.90 7.78
C SER A 46 -2.91 7.59 8.55
N SER A 47 -1.71 7.23 8.99
CA SER A 47 -1.49 6.08 9.86
C SER A 47 -2.38 6.18 11.11
N PRO A 48 -3.02 5.09 11.55
CA PRO A 48 -3.80 5.06 12.77
C PRO A 48 -3.02 5.46 14.04
N LYS A 49 -1.68 5.34 14.02
CA LYS A 49 -0.80 5.58 15.16
C LYS A 49 -0.15 6.96 15.18
N ASN A 50 0.22 7.48 14.01
CA ASN A 50 0.91 8.76 13.88
C ASN A 50 0.26 9.57 12.76
N ALA A 51 -0.34 10.71 13.13
CA ALA A 51 -1.03 11.57 12.17
C ALA A 51 -0.09 12.18 11.10
N LEU A 52 1.23 12.10 11.29
CA LEU A 52 2.24 12.59 10.35
C LEU A 52 2.72 11.51 9.36
N ASP A 53 2.42 10.24 9.61
CA ASP A 53 2.78 9.15 8.70
C ASP A 53 1.62 8.90 7.74
N PHE A 54 1.91 8.82 6.44
CA PHE A 54 0.91 8.57 5.41
C PHE A 54 1.12 7.22 4.77
N ILE A 55 0.04 6.45 4.67
CA ILE A 55 0.03 5.17 3.96
C ILE A 55 -0.59 5.40 2.59
N ASN A 56 0.06 4.86 1.56
CA ASN A 56 -0.39 4.89 0.19
C ASN A 56 -0.76 3.48 -0.29
N VAL A 57 -1.84 3.36 -1.05
CA VAL A 57 -2.27 2.12 -1.70
C VAL A 57 -2.37 2.37 -3.20
N ASP A 58 -1.45 1.79 -3.96
CA ASP A 58 -1.39 1.86 -5.42
C ASP A 58 -1.90 0.53 -6.01
N ILE A 59 -2.92 0.58 -6.86
CA ILE A 59 -3.43 -0.61 -7.57
C ILE A 59 -3.09 -0.46 -9.05
N PHE A 60 -2.51 -1.49 -9.68
CA PHE A 60 -2.09 -1.42 -11.07
C PHE A 60 -3.16 -1.92 -12.04
N GLU A 61 -3.31 -1.26 -13.19
CA GLU A 61 -4.19 -1.71 -14.28
C GLU A 61 -3.70 -3.05 -14.86
N SER A 62 -2.38 -3.20 -14.96
CA SER A 62 -1.68 -4.40 -15.38
C SER A 62 -0.62 -4.77 -14.34
N PRO A 63 -0.54 -6.04 -13.89
CA PRO A 63 0.47 -6.44 -12.93
C PRO A 63 1.89 -6.22 -13.48
N LYS A 64 2.79 -5.68 -12.65
CA LYS A 64 4.21 -5.51 -12.93
C LYS A 64 4.99 -6.63 -12.24
N ASP A 65 5.70 -7.49 -12.97
CA ASP A 65 6.50 -8.57 -12.38
C ASP A 65 5.72 -9.43 -11.35
N CYS A 66 4.46 -9.75 -11.67
CA CYS A 66 3.49 -10.44 -10.80
C CYS A 66 3.02 -9.67 -9.55
N VAL A 67 3.37 -8.39 -9.42
CA VAL A 67 2.86 -7.44 -8.42
C VAL A 67 1.61 -6.74 -8.95
N PHE A 68 0.50 -6.85 -8.24
CA PHE A 68 -0.81 -6.30 -8.63
C PHE A 68 -1.09 -4.91 -8.03
N GLY A 69 -0.33 -4.55 -7.00
CA GLY A 69 -0.41 -3.26 -6.34
C GLY A 69 0.62 -3.16 -5.22
N VAL A 70 0.72 -2.01 -4.59
CA VAL A 70 1.66 -1.74 -3.52
C VAL A 70 0.96 -0.96 -2.41
N ILE A 71 1.14 -1.40 -1.16
CA ILE A 71 0.80 -0.58 0.01
C ILE A 71 2.12 -0.11 0.62
N ASN A 72 2.32 1.19 0.80
CA ASN A 72 3.59 1.69 1.31
C ASN A 72 3.42 2.82 2.32
N VAL A 73 4.44 2.97 3.16
CA VAL A 73 4.59 4.09 4.10
C VAL A 73 6.03 4.59 4.04
N ILE A 74 6.19 5.91 4.14
CA ILE A 74 7.49 6.55 4.33
C ILE A 74 7.50 7.17 5.73
N MET A 75 8.45 6.77 6.56
CA MET A 75 8.55 7.22 7.95
C MET A 75 10.01 7.38 8.41
N ASP A 76 10.20 7.88 9.62
CA ASP A 76 11.53 7.97 10.24
C ASP A 76 12.14 6.58 10.46
N TYR A 77 13.44 6.45 10.19
CA TYR A 77 14.16 5.21 10.45
C TYR A 77 14.34 5.01 11.96
N ASP A 78 13.65 4.03 12.53
CA ASP A 78 13.66 3.75 13.96
C ASP A 78 14.21 2.36 14.32
N GLY A 79 14.79 1.67 13.33
CA GLY A 79 15.41 0.34 13.45
C GLY A 79 14.41 -0.79 13.65
N GLY A 80 14.75 -1.98 13.12
CA GLY A 80 14.01 -3.22 13.36
C GLY A 80 12.97 -3.60 12.31
N TYR A 81 13.22 -3.35 11.02
CA TYR A 81 12.41 -3.92 9.95
C TYR A 81 13.21 -4.98 9.21
N GLU A 82 12.63 -6.17 9.08
CA GLU A 82 13.19 -7.29 8.31
C GLU A 82 12.23 -7.64 7.16
N GLU A 83 12.78 -7.99 6.00
CA GLU A 83 11.98 -8.51 4.89
C GLU A 83 11.18 -9.73 5.37
N CYS A 84 9.89 -9.74 5.08
CA CYS A 84 9.02 -10.88 5.39
C CYS A 84 7.99 -11.11 4.30
N GLY A 85 7.49 -12.34 4.21
CA GLY A 85 6.44 -12.72 3.27
C GLY A 85 5.13 -13.00 3.99
N SER A 86 4.02 -12.87 3.27
CA SER A 86 2.70 -13.31 3.71
C SER A 86 1.90 -13.85 2.52
N ASP A 87 0.73 -14.42 2.80
CA ASP A 87 -0.23 -14.82 1.76
C ASP A 87 -0.65 -13.65 0.87
N TYR A 88 -0.57 -12.41 1.37
CA TYR A 88 -1.00 -11.21 0.64
C TYR A 88 0.09 -10.63 -0.26
N GLY A 89 1.36 -10.99 -0.05
CA GLY A 89 2.48 -10.39 -0.76
C GLY A 89 3.78 -10.42 0.04
N ASN A 90 4.80 -9.76 -0.49
CA ASN A 90 6.10 -9.64 0.15
C ASN A 90 6.32 -8.23 0.67
N ILE A 91 6.93 -8.11 1.85
CA ILE A 91 7.36 -6.83 2.40
C ILE A 91 8.77 -6.54 1.95
N ALA A 92 8.92 -5.41 1.24
CA ALA A 92 10.20 -4.83 0.87
C ALA A 92 10.48 -3.61 1.75
N VAL A 93 11.74 -3.45 2.14
CA VAL A 93 12.18 -2.36 3.00
C VAL A 93 13.37 -1.67 2.34
N GLU A 94 13.24 -0.36 2.10
CA GLU A 94 14.26 0.44 1.45
C GLU A 94 14.62 1.64 2.33
N LYS A 95 15.91 1.87 2.53
CA LYS A 95 16.40 3.12 3.13
C LYS A 95 16.44 4.19 2.05
N ILE A 96 15.76 5.30 2.30
CA ILE A 96 15.69 6.42 1.36
C ILE A 96 16.11 7.72 2.05
N GLN A 97 16.56 8.70 1.27
CA GLN A 97 16.91 10.01 1.79
C GLN A 97 15.97 11.06 1.20
N ILE A 98 15.26 11.82 2.05
CA ILE A 98 14.35 12.88 1.63
C ILE A 98 14.85 14.20 2.18
N ARG A 99 15.28 15.10 1.28
CA ARG A 99 15.80 16.44 1.63
C ARG A 99 16.92 16.39 2.70
N GLY A 100 17.81 15.41 2.61
CA GLY A 100 18.92 15.22 3.53
C GLY A 100 18.56 14.52 4.84
N VAL A 101 17.30 14.14 5.05
CA VAL A 101 16.84 13.38 6.22
C VAL A 101 16.72 11.91 5.86
N ASP A 102 17.30 11.03 6.67
CA ASP A 102 17.20 9.58 6.51
C ASP A 102 15.79 9.11 6.87
N LYS A 103 15.18 8.36 5.95
CA LYS A 103 13.83 7.80 6.08
C LYS A 103 13.88 6.32 5.71
N ILE A 104 12.79 5.63 6.02
CA ILE A 104 12.55 4.27 5.57
C ILE A 104 11.27 4.23 4.74
N LYS A 105 11.31 3.50 3.64
CA LYS A 105 10.16 3.14 2.83
C LYS A 105 9.88 1.66 3.06
N VAL A 106 8.71 1.36 3.59
CA VAL A 106 8.24 -0.01 3.80
C VAL A 106 7.11 -0.24 2.81
N GLU A 107 7.15 -1.35 2.08
CA GLU A 107 6.21 -1.65 1.00
C GLU A 107 5.70 -3.09 1.11
N LEU A 108 4.38 -3.29 1.13
CA LEU A 108 3.76 -4.58 0.82
C LEU A 108 3.49 -4.65 -0.69
N LEU A 109 4.27 -5.47 -1.38
CA LEU A 109 4.10 -5.79 -2.79
C LEU A 109 2.98 -6.84 -2.94
N LEU A 110 1.79 -6.39 -3.32
CA LEU A 110 0.59 -7.22 -3.37
C LEU A 110 0.66 -8.26 -4.48
N ASN A 111 0.44 -9.51 -4.13
CA ASN A 111 0.20 -10.58 -5.09
C ASN A 111 -1.31 -10.67 -5.44
N LYS A 112 -1.70 -11.71 -6.18
CA LYS A 112 -3.10 -11.95 -6.56
C LYS A 112 -4.03 -12.13 -5.34
N CYS A 113 -3.57 -12.78 -4.28
CA CYS A 113 -4.34 -12.97 -3.05
C CYS A 113 -4.48 -11.66 -2.28
N GLY A 114 -3.43 -10.85 -2.23
CA GLY A 114 -3.43 -9.51 -1.63
C GLY A 114 -4.47 -8.60 -2.28
N ILE A 115 -4.50 -8.51 -3.62
CA ILE A 115 -5.51 -7.68 -4.30
C ILE A 115 -6.93 -8.22 -4.14
N THR A 116 -7.11 -9.55 -4.10
CA THR A 116 -8.43 -10.17 -3.91
C THR A 116 -8.96 -9.93 -2.49
N ASN A 117 -8.08 -9.89 -1.50
CA ASN A 117 -8.38 -9.72 -0.08
C ASN A 117 -7.74 -8.44 0.47
N ILE A 118 -7.95 -7.32 -0.23
CA ILE A 118 -7.24 -6.06 0.02
C ILE A 118 -7.41 -5.54 1.45
N GLU A 119 -8.57 -5.79 2.06
CA GLU A 119 -8.88 -5.40 3.44
C GLU A 119 -7.90 -6.07 4.42
N ASN A 120 -7.78 -7.39 4.34
CA ASN A 120 -6.86 -8.15 5.17
C ASN A 120 -5.39 -7.84 4.87
N ALA A 121 -5.06 -7.56 3.60
CA ALA A 121 -3.70 -7.19 3.21
C ALA A 121 -3.28 -5.86 3.84
N ILE A 122 -4.18 -4.88 3.85
CA ILE A 122 -3.98 -3.59 4.51
C ILE A 122 -3.84 -3.79 6.03
N GLU A 123 -4.74 -4.55 6.67
CA GLU A 123 -4.69 -4.80 8.12
C GLU A 123 -3.39 -5.51 8.54
N PHE A 124 -2.97 -6.51 7.75
CA PHE A 124 -1.70 -7.20 7.94
C PHE A 124 -0.52 -6.21 7.86
N PHE A 125 -0.49 -5.38 6.82
CA PHE A 125 0.59 -4.41 6.62
C PHE A 125 0.67 -3.38 7.76
N GLU A 126 -0.48 -2.87 8.19
CA GLU A 126 -0.56 -1.97 9.34
C GLU A 126 -0.04 -2.66 10.61
N GLY A 127 -0.45 -3.91 10.86
CA GLY A 127 0.06 -4.71 11.97
C GLY A 127 1.58 -4.88 11.94
N TYR A 128 2.16 -5.11 10.75
CA TYR A 128 3.60 -5.23 10.58
C TYR A 128 4.32 -3.92 10.91
N ILE A 129 3.81 -2.78 10.41
CA ILE A 129 4.33 -1.45 10.74
C ILE A 129 4.27 -1.21 12.26
N PHE A 130 3.20 -1.66 12.93
CA PHE A 130 3.03 -1.43 14.36
C PHE A 130 3.95 -2.27 15.24
N ASN A 131 4.12 -3.54 14.90
CA ASN A 131 4.84 -4.50 15.74
C ASN A 131 6.31 -4.64 15.35
N LYS A 132 6.74 -4.04 14.24
CA LYS A 132 8.11 -4.13 13.68
C LYS A 132 8.62 -5.57 13.45
N THR A 133 7.71 -6.51 13.58
CA THR A 133 7.98 -7.94 13.65
C THR A 133 6.60 -8.57 13.58
N LEU A 134 6.25 -9.17 12.46
CA LEU A 134 5.22 -10.20 12.48
C LEU A 134 5.86 -11.47 11.91
N ILE A 135 6.35 -12.23 12.90
CA ILE A 135 6.57 -13.68 13.04
C ILE A 135 6.14 -14.53 11.84
#